data_AF-A0A6A6FAL4-F1
#
_entry.id   AF-A0A6A6FAL4-F1
#
_cell.length_a   1.000
_cell.length_b   1.000
_cell.length_c   1.000
_cell.angle_alpha   90.00
_cell.angle_beta   90.00
_cell.angle_gamma   90.00
#
_symmetry.space_group_name_H-M   'P 1'
#
loop_
_entity.id
_entity.type
_entity.pdbx_description
1 polymer ?
#
loop_
_entity_poly.entity_id
_entity_poly.type
_entity_poly.pdbx_seq_one_letter_code
_entity_poly.pdbx_strand_id
1 'polypeptide(L)'
;MRRAVIQNLRAFRRPTPRSALKKLRISPQNASQLRSLASGRTPQPLQSSMRLSRKYSIPAAVGIGAAVLYYGYEQRLQSVSQPANVSPVSSAMSGSQGRPYSTSSKATAQTTADLATSTLAQDSVLPEAVRKALIVEQGQLFTAQIPADQPISKETDFSGRKVLEMLTPEQATAKLRTNEESYLVGRGEGVVRYDVVQIPSNDPIEDDHVEKIVEVPNATAAAPDGKTSSDWMFWGVFDGHSGWTTSAKLRQTLVSYVARELNATYKSALQDPKINFPAADAIDAAIKKGFVKLDNEITHESVQKVLKAQSKVVAAEILAPALSGSCALLSFYDSRSKELRVACTGDSRAVLGRRGGSGKWTATALSIDQTGGTPSEDARLRAEHPGEPYVTMNGRILGGLEPSRAFGDAVYKWSAETQEKMKRQFFGRSPSKHLKTPPYVTAEPVITRTKIEPANGDFVVMATDGLWEMLTNEEVVGLVGQWLETQASSSAKGSSNGWLQSWFSSQKSSLPIEHHDQGDGPGQRPPVRQQQWGIPSGEQRFVVEDKNAATHLVRNALGGKDQDTLSALLTLPSPYSRRYRDDLTVQVIFFGEAQGNGKVELNKEASATANGPAGVKAKL
;
A
#
# COMPACT_ATOMS: atom_id res chain seq x y z
N MET A 1 -32.30 -34.64 -52.11
CA MET A 1 -33.74 -34.96 -52.34
C MET A 1 -34.59 -33.77 -51.89
N ARG A 2 -35.83 -33.67 -52.41
CA ARG A 2 -37.04 -32.90 -51.97
C ARG A 2 -36.98 -32.24 -50.58
N ARG A 3 -37.63 -31.10 -50.25
CA ARG A 3 -38.47 -30.03 -50.89
C ARG A 3 -38.52 -28.90 -49.82
N ALA A 4 -38.31 -27.61 -50.08
CA ALA A 4 -39.21 -26.61 -50.69
C ALA A 4 -40.49 -26.24 -49.87
N VAL A 5 -40.83 -24.94 -49.92
CA VAL A 5 -42.11 -24.22 -49.58
C VAL A 5 -42.19 -23.46 -48.23
N ILE A 6 -42.80 -22.26 -48.07
CA ILE A 6 -42.76 -20.96 -48.85
C ILE A 6 -43.45 -19.77 -48.09
N GLN A 7 -42.86 -18.54 -48.12
CA GLN A 7 -43.53 -17.19 -48.08
C GLN A 7 -44.35 -16.72 -46.82
N ASN A 8 -44.72 -15.44 -46.58
CA ASN A 8 -44.48 -14.13 -47.26
C ASN A 8 -44.65 -12.86 -46.36
N LEU A 9 -43.83 -11.82 -46.65
CA LEU A 9 -44.09 -10.36 -46.76
C LEU A 9 -45.06 -9.55 -45.83
N ARG A 10 -44.54 -8.44 -45.28
CA ARG A 10 -44.84 -6.99 -45.60
C ARG A 10 -43.98 -6.10 -44.66
N ALA A 11 -43.02 -5.25 -45.08
CA ALA A 11 -42.93 -4.16 -46.07
C ALA A 11 -43.37 -2.77 -45.55
N PHE A 12 -42.42 -1.80 -45.46
CA PHE A 12 -42.50 -0.33 -45.72
C PHE A 12 -41.19 0.34 -45.21
N ARG A 13 -40.15 0.50 -46.05
CA ARG A 13 -39.75 1.69 -46.84
C ARG A 13 -39.33 2.95 -46.05
N ARG A 14 -38.07 3.38 -46.28
CA ARG A 14 -37.48 4.68 -45.88
C ARG A 14 -38.11 5.86 -46.64
N PRO A 15 -37.87 7.11 -46.19
CA PRO A 15 -37.21 8.04 -47.13
C PRO A 15 -36.14 8.98 -46.54
N THR A 16 -35.14 9.27 -47.37
CA THR A 16 -34.44 10.57 -47.53
C THR A 16 -34.52 10.91 -49.05
N PRO A 17 -34.14 12.09 -49.61
CA PRO A 17 -33.31 13.17 -49.05
C PRO A 17 -33.64 14.64 -49.46
N ARG A 18 -32.78 15.57 -48.99
CA ARG A 18 -32.30 16.84 -49.61
C ARG A 18 -33.16 18.13 -49.71
N SER A 19 -32.46 19.22 -49.29
CA SER A 19 -32.41 20.60 -49.82
C SER A 19 -33.61 21.56 -49.74
N ALA A 20 -33.44 22.64 -48.97
CA ALA A 20 -33.76 24.02 -49.39
C ALA A 20 -32.91 25.03 -48.59
N LEU A 21 -32.46 26.12 -49.24
CA LEU A 21 -31.79 27.24 -48.57
C LEU A 21 -32.81 28.19 -47.91
N LYS A 22 -32.38 28.92 -46.87
CA LYS A 22 -32.66 30.37 -46.80
C LYS A 22 -31.58 31.12 -46.02
N LYS A 23 -31.13 32.25 -46.60
CA LYS A 23 -30.16 33.20 -46.04
C LYS A 23 -30.87 34.26 -45.18
N LEU A 24 -30.14 34.81 -44.22
CA LEU A 24 -30.13 36.21 -43.73
C LEU A 24 -28.95 36.23 -42.72
N ARG A 25 -27.76 36.81 -42.92
CA ARG A 25 -27.28 37.99 -43.67
C ARG A 25 -27.68 39.35 -43.09
N ILE A 26 -27.04 39.71 -41.98
CA ILE A 26 -26.49 41.07 -41.76
C ILE A 26 -25.02 40.91 -41.35
N SER A 27 -24.17 41.86 -41.71
CA SER A 27 -22.71 41.86 -41.50
C SER A 27 -22.25 43.31 -41.22
N PRO A 28 -20.95 43.65 -41.09
CA PRO A 28 -20.43 44.33 -39.89
C PRO A 28 -19.99 45.78 -40.15
N GLN A 29 -19.48 46.47 -39.11
CA GLN A 29 -18.62 47.68 -39.07
C GLN A 29 -18.50 48.09 -37.58
N ASN A 30 -17.42 48.61 -36.98
CA ASN A 30 -16.04 49.01 -37.38
C ASN A 30 -15.07 48.50 -36.27
N ALA A 31 -13.78 48.17 -36.46
CA ALA A 31 -12.61 49.04 -36.73
C ALA A 31 -12.52 50.28 -35.80
N SER A 32 -11.39 50.71 -35.21
CA SER A 32 -10.01 50.18 -35.08
C SER A 32 -9.23 51.05 -34.05
N GLN A 33 -7.90 50.88 -33.91
CA GLN A 33 -6.89 51.79 -33.27
C GLN A 33 -6.30 51.44 -31.87
N LEU A 34 -5.20 50.67 -31.90
CA LEU A 34 -3.79 51.06 -31.59
C LEU A 34 -3.38 52.10 -30.50
N ARG A 35 -2.21 51.80 -29.90
CA ARG A 35 -1.28 52.61 -29.04
C ARG A 35 -1.70 52.76 -27.56
N SER A 36 -1.03 52.17 -26.56
CA SER A 36 0.38 52.20 -26.10
C SER A 36 0.73 53.39 -25.19
N LEU A 37 1.02 53.12 -23.90
CA LEU A 37 2.30 53.45 -23.24
C LEU A 37 2.30 52.95 -21.77
N ALA A 38 3.50 52.90 -21.17
CA ALA A 38 3.76 52.24 -19.90
C ALA A 38 3.54 53.14 -18.66
N SER A 39 3.28 52.51 -17.51
CA SER A 39 4.03 52.78 -16.26
C SER A 39 3.75 51.67 -15.24
N GLY A 40 4.76 51.33 -14.44
CA GLY A 40 4.64 50.24 -13.46
C GLY A 40 4.02 50.67 -12.15
N ARG A 41 3.37 49.73 -11.45
CA ARG A 41 3.20 49.74 -10.00
C ARG A 41 3.04 48.32 -9.47
N THR A 42 3.74 48.06 -8.37
CA THR A 42 3.62 46.85 -7.55
C THR A 42 2.23 46.72 -6.93
N PRO A 43 1.66 45.51 -6.86
CA PRO A 43 0.62 45.17 -5.91
C PRO A 43 1.20 44.28 -4.78
N GLN A 44 1.11 44.75 -3.53
CA GLN A 44 1.20 43.88 -2.36
C GLN A 44 0.01 42.91 -2.32
N PRO A 45 0.12 41.74 -1.66
CA PRO A 45 -0.90 40.71 -1.69
C PRO A 45 -2.19 41.15 -0.98
N LEU A 46 -3.30 41.12 -1.72
CA LEU A 46 -4.64 41.29 -1.15
C LEU A 46 -5.03 40.06 -0.34
N GLN A 47 -5.25 40.24 0.96
CA GLN A 47 -5.92 39.25 1.80
C GLN A 47 -7.36 39.03 1.29
N SER A 48 -7.62 37.86 0.70
CA SER A 48 -8.96 37.45 0.32
C SER A 48 -9.63 36.68 1.46
N SER A 49 -10.39 37.39 2.30
CA SER A 49 -11.27 36.75 3.28
C SER A 49 -12.48 36.12 2.57
N MET A 50 -12.45 34.82 2.30
CA MET A 50 -13.65 34.12 1.80
C MET A 50 -14.68 33.92 2.91
N ARG A 51 -15.64 34.85 3.00
CA ARG A 51 -16.89 34.67 3.73
C ARG A 51 -17.76 33.63 3.01
N LEU A 52 -17.91 32.43 3.56
CA LEU A 52 -18.95 31.51 3.10
C LEU A 52 -20.34 32.10 3.39
N SER A 53 -21.14 32.30 2.34
CA SER A 53 -22.54 32.71 2.46
C SER A 53 -23.42 31.94 1.48
N ARG A 54 -24.06 30.87 1.97
CA ARG A 54 -25.28 30.17 1.47
C ARG A 54 -25.31 28.76 2.07
N LYS A 55 -26.44 28.19 2.47
CA LYS A 55 -27.77 28.72 2.81
C LYS A 55 -28.45 27.57 3.58
N TYR A 56 -28.92 27.78 4.80
CA TYR A 56 -29.64 26.73 5.52
C TYR A 56 -31.03 26.52 4.93
N SER A 57 -31.39 25.26 4.65
CA SER A 57 -32.77 24.84 4.36
C SER A 57 -33.17 23.78 5.38
N ILE A 58 -34.09 24.14 6.27
CA ILE A 58 -34.67 23.27 7.30
C ILE A 58 -35.87 22.53 6.69
N PRO A 59 -35.95 21.19 6.81
CA PRO A 59 -37.22 20.47 6.80
C PRO A 59 -37.59 20.09 8.24
N ALA A 60 -38.43 20.92 8.86
CA ALA A 60 -39.21 20.51 10.01
C ALA A 60 -40.48 19.79 9.53
N ALA A 61 -41.08 18.97 10.40
CA ALA A 61 -42.35 18.23 10.22
C ALA A 61 -42.31 16.84 9.54
N VAL A 62 -41.72 15.85 10.22
CA VAL A 62 -42.28 14.48 10.33
C VAL A 62 -42.10 13.96 11.77
N GLY A 63 -42.79 14.58 12.73
CA GLY A 63 -42.57 14.32 14.18
C GLY A 63 -43.82 13.97 15.01
N ILE A 64 -45.02 13.99 14.42
CA ILE A 64 -46.29 13.95 15.19
C ILE A 64 -47.12 12.67 14.94
N GLY A 65 -46.80 11.88 13.90
CA GLY A 65 -47.55 10.65 13.59
C GLY A 65 -47.27 9.43 14.49
N ALA A 66 -46.07 9.34 15.08
CA ALA A 66 -45.63 8.12 15.78
C ALA A 66 -46.16 7.98 17.22
N ALA A 67 -46.38 9.09 17.93
CA ALA A 67 -46.78 9.07 19.35
C ALA A 67 -48.23 8.59 19.55
N VAL A 68 -49.13 8.89 18.61
CA VAL A 68 -50.56 8.56 18.70
C VAL A 68 -50.83 7.07 18.50
N LEU A 69 -50.02 6.38 17.68
CA LEU A 69 -50.15 4.94 17.43
C LEU A 69 -49.61 4.08 18.58
N TYR A 70 -48.62 4.57 19.35
CA TYR A 70 -48.05 3.85 20.48
C TYR A 70 -49.01 3.82 21.69
N TYR A 71 -49.58 4.97 22.06
CA TYR A 71 -50.52 5.06 23.19
C TYR A 71 -51.86 4.33 22.96
N GLY A 72 -52.30 4.19 21.71
CA GLY A 72 -53.52 3.44 21.37
C GLY A 72 -53.38 1.91 21.45
N TYR A 73 -52.15 1.38 21.49
CA TYR A 73 -51.89 -0.07 21.53
C TYR A 73 -51.83 -0.60 22.98
N GLU A 74 -51.18 0.13 23.89
CA GLU A 74 -51.04 -0.27 25.30
C GLU A 74 -52.39 -0.40 26.04
N GLN A 75 -53.36 0.48 25.76
CA GLN A 75 -54.69 0.41 26.39
C GLN A 75 -55.54 -0.79 25.97
N ARG A 76 -55.13 -1.60 24.98
CA ARG A 76 -55.88 -2.78 24.52
C ARG A 76 -55.44 -4.09 25.18
N LEU A 77 -54.36 -4.10 25.99
CA LEU A 77 -53.83 -5.32 26.62
C LEU A 77 -54.17 -5.49 28.11
N GLN A 78 -54.94 -4.58 28.72
CA GLN A 78 -55.34 -4.65 30.14
C GLN A 78 -56.71 -5.30 30.39
N SER A 79 -57.12 -6.30 29.60
CA SER A 79 -58.36 -7.04 29.85
C SER A 79 -58.28 -8.52 29.50
N VAL A 80 -58.86 -9.37 30.37
CA VAL A 80 -59.17 -10.82 30.25
C VAL A 80 -58.10 -11.82 30.77
N SER A 81 -58.15 -12.00 32.10
CA SER A 81 -58.22 -13.27 32.88
C SER A 81 -57.64 -14.62 32.38
N GLN A 82 -56.88 -15.26 33.28
CA GLN A 82 -56.64 -16.72 33.44
C GLN A 82 -57.88 -17.51 33.95
N PRO A 83 -57.84 -18.86 34.18
CA PRO A 83 -57.01 -19.96 33.62
C PRO A 83 -57.81 -21.25 33.25
N ALA A 84 -57.16 -22.28 32.66
CA ALA A 84 -57.52 -23.71 32.85
C ALA A 84 -56.41 -24.71 32.42
N ASN A 85 -56.39 -25.91 33.04
CA ASN A 85 -55.55 -27.09 32.72
C ASN A 85 -55.83 -27.66 31.29
N VAL A 86 -55.06 -28.57 30.65
CA VAL A 86 -54.68 -29.96 31.02
C VAL A 86 -53.51 -30.47 30.14
N SER A 87 -52.70 -31.42 30.65
CA SER A 87 -51.67 -32.19 29.91
C SER A 87 -52.26 -33.41 29.14
N PRO A 88 -51.45 -34.38 28.68
CA PRO A 88 -50.55 -34.37 27.52
C PRO A 88 -51.06 -35.35 26.42
N VAL A 89 -50.25 -35.65 25.39
CA VAL A 89 -49.94 -37.03 24.90
C VAL A 89 -49.18 -36.99 23.56
N SER A 90 -48.24 -37.93 23.43
CA SER A 90 -47.36 -38.21 22.29
C SER A 90 -48.04 -38.78 21.04
N SER A 91 -47.44 -38.56 19.87
CA SER A 91 -47.32 -39.62 18.85
C SER A 91 -46.11 -39.38 17.93
N ALA A 92 -45.40 -40.45 17.60
CA ALA A 92 -44.21 -40.43 16.74
C ALA A 92 -44.37 -41.43 15.60
N MET A 93 -43.91 -41.06 14.40
CA MET A 93 -43.53 -41.96 13.30
C MET A 93 -42.38 -41.26 12.55
N SER A 94 -41.19 -41.87 12.43
CA SER A 94 -40.80 -42.88 11.43
C SER A 94 -40.78 -42.31 10.00
N GLY A 95 -39.69 -42.41 9.22
CA GLY A 95 -38.40 -43.07 9.48
C GLY A 95 -37.54 -43.14 8.22
N SER A 96 -36.51 -44.01 8.24
CA SER A 96 -35.51 -44.26 7.16
C SER A 96 -34.45 -43.16 6.93
N GLN A 97 -33.25 -43.45 6.39
CA GLN A 97 -32.24 -44.49 6.69
C GLN A 97 -30.98 -44.14 5.86
N GLY A 98 -29.78 -44.14 6.45
CA GLY A 98 -28.53 -43.90 5.70
C GLY A 98 -27.31 -43.93 6.63
N ARG A 99 -26.36 -44.84 6.39
CA ARG A 99 -25.28 -45.17 7.34
C ARG A 99 -24.06 -44.23 7.30
N PRO A 100 -23.36 -44.04 8.44
CA PRO A 100 -22.06 -43.38 8.50
C PRO A 100 -20.90 -44.37 8.27
N TYR A 101 -19.70 -43.84 8.00
CA TYR A 101 -18.43 -44.55 8.16
C TYR A 101 -17.69 -44.05 9.40
N SER A 102 -17.20 -44.99 10.21
CA SER A 102 -16.34 -44.73 11.35
C SER A 102 -14.92 -45.23 11.09
N THR A 103 -13.94 -44.63 11.76
CA THR A 103 -12.81 -45.37 12.33
C THR A 103 -12.47 -44.80 13.71
N SER A 104 -12.03 -45.70 14.58
CA SER A 104 -11.74 -45.49 16.00
C SER A 104 -10.31 -44.91 16.19
N SER A 105 -9.85 -44.50 17.38
CA SER A 105 -9.69 -45.40 18.52
C SER A 105 -9.08 -44.75 19.77
N LYS A 106 -9.18 -45.52 20.87
CA LYS A 106 -8.47 -45.43 22.17
C LYS A 106 -9.02 -44.42 23.20
N ALA A 107 -9.88 -44.97 24.06
CA ALA A 107 -10.04 -44.51 25.43
C ALA A 107 -8.89 -45.02 26.32
N THR A 108 -8.65 -44.31 27.42
CA THR A 108 -8.01 -44.85 28.64
C THR A 108 -8.84 -44.36 29.83
N ALA A 109 -9.24 -45.28 30.70
CA ALA A 109 -9.91 -44.97 31.97
C ALA A 109 -8.84 -44.48 33.00
N GLN A 110 -9.09 -44.06 34.24
CA GLN A 110 -10.26 -44.08 35.13
C GLN A 110 -9.86 -43.22 36.35
N THR A 111 -10.73 -42.42 36.98
CA THR A 111 -10.80 -42.25 38.45
C THR A 111 -11.94 -41.29 38.88
N THR A 112 -12.28 -41.37 40.16
CA THR A 112 -13.50 -40.87 40.81
C THR A 112 -13.25 -39.64 41.71
N ALA A 113 -14.31 -39.16 42.39
CA ALA A 113 -14.36 -38.07 43.38
C ALA A 113 -14.50 -36.64 42.79
N ASP A 114 -15.29 -35.72 43.37
CA ASP A 114 -16.34 -35.88 44.40
C ASP A 114 -17.35 -34.71 44.32
N LEU A 115 -18.54 -34.86 44.92
CA LEU A 115 -19.47 -33.75 45.14
C LEU A 115 -19.02 -32.88 46.32
N ALA A 116 -18.99 -31.56 46.14
CA ALA A 116 -19.05 -30.62 47.25
C ALA A 116 -19.84 -29.34 46.88
N THR A 117 -20.94 -29.10 47.59
CA THR A 117 -21.80 -27.91 47.51
C THR A 117 -21.22 -26.67 48.19
N SER A 118 -21.36 -25.50 47.55
CA SER A 118 -21.68 -24.24 48.23
C SER A 118 -22.40 -23.32 47.21
N THR A 119 -23.72 -23.13 47.32
CA THR A 119 -24.41 -22.03 48.01
C THR A 119 -24.05 -20.63 47.51
N LEU A 120 -25.03 -20.02 46.85
CA LEU A 120 -25.10 -18.65 46.36
C LEU A 120 -24.64 -17.58 47.37
N ALA A 121 -23.85 -16.63 46.87
CA ALA A 121 -23.91 -15.24 47.31
C ALA A 121 -24.17 -14.38 46.06
N GLN A 122 -25.33 -13.71 46.00
CA GLN A 122 -25.60 -12.69 44.99
C GLN A 122 -25.08 -11.36 45.51
N ASP A 123 -23.97 -10.87 44.94
CA ASP A 123 -23.65 -9.45 45.00
C ASP A 123 -24.12 -8.79 43.72
N SER A 124 -24.87 -7.70 43.87
CA SER A 124 -25.52 -6.98 42.78
C SER A 124 -24.51 -6.09 42.05
N VAL A 125 -24.01 -6.55 40.90
CA VAL A 125 -23.27 -5.71 39.96
C VAL A 125 -24.23 -5.12 38.93
N LEU A 126 -24.10 -3.82 38.68
CA LEU A 126 -24.88 -3.07 37.69
C LEU A 126 -24.69 -3.68 36.29
N PRO A 127 -25.73 -3.72 35.43
CA PRO A 127 -25.65 -4.43 34.16
C PRO A 127 -24.64 -3.77 33.22
N GLU A 128 -23.63 -4.57 32.87
CA GLU A 128 -22.66 -4.32 31.82
C GLU A 128 -23.35 -3.97 30.48
N ALA A 129 -22.72 -3.16 29.63
CA ALA A 129 -23.39 -2.45 28.53
C ALA A 129 -23.88 -3.35 27.37
N VAL A 130 -25.00 -4.06 27.59
CA VAL A 130 -25.60 -5.04 26.67
C VAL A 130 -25.87 -4.47 25.28
N ARG A 131 -25.37 -5.15 24.25
CA ARG A 131 -25.71 -4.87 22.85
C ARG A 131 -26.97 -5.64 22.47
N LYS A 132 -28.06 -4.92 22.15
CA LYS A 132 -29.29 -5.54 21.63
C LYS A 132 -29.09 -5.93 20.16
N ALA A 133 -29.22 -7.22 19.86
CA ALA A 133 -29.15 -7.75 18.49
C ALA A 133 -30.46 -8.45 18.12
N LEU A 134 -30.89 -8.30 16.87
CA LEU A 134 -32.03 -9.04 16.33
C LEU A 134 -31.50 -10.36 15.74
N ILE A 135 -31.73 -11.47 16.44
CA ILE A 135 -31.38 -12.81 15.96
C ILE A 135 -32.54 -13.36 15.14
N VAL A 136 -32.22 -13.94 13.98
CA VAL A 136 -33.17 -14.62 13.10
C VAL A 136 -32.87 -16.11 13.14
N GLU A 137 -33.74 -16.90 13.76
CA GLU A 137 -33.56 -18.35 13.86
C GLU A 137 -34.89 -19.06 13.61
N GLN A 138 -34.86 -20.15 12.82
CA GLN A 138 -36.03 -20.96 12.44
C GLN A 138 -37.26 -20.17 11.94
N GLY A 139 -37.03 -19.01 11.30
CA GLY A 139 -38.09 -18.15 10.75
C GLY A 139 -38.75 -17.21 11.78
N GLN A 140 -38.22 -17.11 13.00
CA GLN A 140 -38.67 -16.17 14.03
C GLN A 140 -37.61 -15.10 14.32
N LEU A 141 -38.06 -13.94 14.79
CA LEU A 141 -37.22 -12.77 15.11
C LEU A 141 -37.21 -12.55 16.62
N PHE A 142 -36.03 -12.58 17.23
CA PHE A 142 -35.87 -12.35 18.66
C PHE A 142 -34.85 -11.23 18.92
N THR A 143 -35.17 -10.30 19.82
CA THR A 143 -34.16 -9.42 20.42
C THR A 143 -33.38 -10.19 21.47
N ALA A 144 -32.17 -10.58 21.13
CA ALA A 144 -31.21 -11.15 22.07
C ALA A 144 -30.34 -10.05 22.69
N GLN A 145 -29.88 -10.34 23.90
CA GLN A 145 -28.87 -9.55 24.61
C GLN A 145 -27.52 -10.20 24.36
N ILE A 146 -26.66 -9.53 23.58
CA ILE A 146 -25.25 -9.92 23.46
C ILE A 146 -24.51 -9.24 24.62
N PRO A 147 -23.84 -10.00 25.51
CA PRO A 147 -22.97 -9.45 26.55
C PRO A 147 -21.94 -8.49 25.96
N ALA A 148 -21.59 -7.43 26.68
CA ALA A 148 -20.77 -6.34 26.12
C ALA A 148 -19.36 -6.79 25.71
N ASP A 149 -18.87 -7.81 26.44
CA ASP A 149 -17.60 -8.53 26.36
C ASP A 149 -17.57 -9.62 25.29
N GLN A 150 -18.73 -10.12 24.81
CA GLN A 150 -18.74 -11.20 23.84
C GLN A 150 -18.25 -10.73 22.46
N PRO A 151 -17.13 -11.25 21.93
CA PRO A 151 -16.54 -10.72 20.71
C PRO A 151 -17.35 -11.14 19.48
N ILE A 152 -17.50 -10.20 18.54
CA ILE A 152 -18.23 -10.43 17.29
C ILE A 152 -17.45 -11.47 16.48
N SER A 153 -18.07 -12.62 16.18
CA SER A 153 -17.38 -13.69 15.46
C SER A 153 -18.25 -14.35 14.41
N LYS A 154 -17.60 -14.93 13.40
CA LYS A 154 -18.24 -15.64 12.29
C LYS A 154 -17.38 -16.83 11.86
N GLU A 155 -18.01 -17.98 11.71
CA GLU A 155 -17.40 -19.13 11.03
C GLU A 155 -17.26 -18.87 9.53
N THR A 156 -16.09 -19.18 8.98
CA THR A 156 -15.82 -19.08 7.54
C THR A 156 -15.42 -20.42 6.96
N ASP A 157 -15.86 -20.64 5.73
CA ASP A 157 -15.75 -21.86 4.95
C ASP A 157 -14.32 -22.33 4.70
N PHE A 158 -13.34 -21.41 4.64
CA PHE A 158 -11.93 -21.75 4.41
C PHE A 158 -10.89 -20.98 5.26
N SER A 159 -11.29 -20.01 6.08
CA SER A 159 -10.37 -19.20 6.92
C SER A 159 -10.62 -19.32 8.43
N GLY A 160 -11.36 -20.34 8.86
CA GLY A 160 -11.69 -20.61 10.27
C GLY A 160 -12.64 -19.57 10.89
N ARG A 161 -12.70 -19.53 12.22
CA ARG A 161 -13.50 -18.55 12.96
C ARG A 161 -12.80 -17.19 12.96
N LYS A 162 -13.34 -16.20 12.24
CA LYS A 162 -12.89 -14.81 12.36
C LYS A 162 -13.55 -14.18 13.60
N VAL A 163 -12.75 -13.58 14.47
CA VAL A 163 -13.18 -12.92 15.72
C VAL A 163 -12.72 -11.45 15.66
N LEU A 164 -13.64 -10.52 15.89
CA LEU A 164 -13.35 -9.10 16.04
C LEU A 164 -13.37 -8.76 17.54
N GLU A 165 -12.18 -8.80 18.12
CA GLU A 165 -11.87 -8.49 19.51
C GLU A 165 -10.75 -7.44 19.50
N MET A 166 -10.79 -6.49 20.44
CA MET A 166 -9.75 -5.46 20.54
C MET A 166 -8.44 -6.09 20.99
N LEU A 167 -7.38 -5.90 20.20
CA LEU A 167 -6.06 -6.41 20.54
C LEU A 167 -5.53 -5.72 21.80
N THR A 168 -5.01 -6.49 22.76
CA THR A 168 -4.21 -5.92 23.85
C THR A 168 -2.91 -5.30 23.29
N PRO A 169 -2.23 -4.38 24.00
CA PRO A 169 -0.97 -3.79 23.53
C PRO A 169 0.11 -4.85 23.19
N GLU A 170 0.12 -5.97 23.92
CA GLU A 170 1.01 -7.11 23.67
C GLU A 170 0.64 -7.85 22.38
N GLN A 171 -0.66 -8.08 22.15
CA GLN A 171 -1.16 -8.70 20.92
C GLN A 171 -0.96 -7.80 19.70
N ALA A 172 -1.17 -6.49 19.84
CA ALA A 172 -0.90 -5.48 18.82
C ALA A 172 0.60 -5.45 18.47
N THR A 173 1.47 -5.48 19.49
CA THR A 173 2.93 -5.59 19.31
C THR A 173 3.34 -6.90 18.64
N ALA A 174 2.75 -8.04 19.01
CA ALA A 174 3.02 -9.33 18.38
C ALA A 174 2.58 -9.33 16.90
N LYS A 175 1.42 -8.74 16.59
CA LYS A 175 0.91 -8.57 15.22
C LYS A 175 1.83 -7.67 14.39
N LEU A 176 2.30 -6.55 14.95
CA LEU A 176 3.24 -5.65 14.29
C LEU A 176 4.57 -6.35 13.95
N ARG A 177 5.07 -7.18 14.86
CA ARG A 177 6.33 -7.94 14.69
C ARG A 177 6.17 -9.26 13.92
N THR A 178 4.98 -9.59 13.39
CA THR A 178 4.74 -10.90 12.74
C THR A 178 5.55 -11.07 11.45
N ASN A 179 5.73 -9.98 10.69
CA ASN A 179 6.43 -9.98 9.41
C ASN A 179 7.74 -9.15 9.45
N GLU A 180 8.34 -8.97 10.62
CA GLU A 180 9.61 -8.23 10.71
C GLU A 180 10.78 -9.14 10.32
N GLU A 181 11.65 -8.65 9.43
CA GLU A 181 12.88 -9.32 9.04
C GLU A 181 14.06 -8.34 9.14
N SER A 182 15.21 -8.83 9.57
CA SER A 182 16.45 -8.05 9.66
C SER A 182 17.63 -8.92 9.25
N TYR A 183 18.54 -8.38 8.45
CA TYR A 183 19.68 -9.12 7.92
C TYR A 183 20.97 -8.33 8.12
N LEU A 184 22.00 -9.01 8.61
CA LEU A 184 23.37 -8.49 8.67
C LEU A 184 24.07 -8.80 7.34
N VAL A 185 24.67 -7.79 6.73
CA VAL A 185 25.33 -7.88 5.42
C VAL A 185 26.85 -7.89 5.64
N GLY A 186 27.39 -9.09 5.84
CA GLY A 186 28.81 -9.36 6.00
C GLY A 186 29.60 -9.32 4.69
N ARG A 187 29.17 -8.58 3.66
CA ARG A 187 29.91 -8.41 2.40
C ARG A 187 31.13 -7.49 2.54
N GLY A 188 31.11 -6.60 3.54
CA GLY A 188 32.22 -5.70 3.87
C GLY A 188 32.33 -4.47 2.97
N GLU A 189 31.35 -4.22 2.10
CA GLU A 189 31.29 -3.05 1.22
C GLU A 189 29.90 -2.43 1.18
N GLY A 190 29.81 -1.16 1.58
CA GLY A 190 28.59 -0.37 1.39
C GLY A 190 27.54 -0.63 2.45
N VAL A 191 26.82 -1.75 2.37
CA VAL A 191 25.70 -2.07 3.29
C VAL A 191 26.14 -3.04 4.37
N VAL A 192 25.74 -2.77 5.61
CA VAL A 192 26.05 -3.59 6.80
C VAL A 192 24.82 -4.24 7.42
N ARG A 193 23.63 -3.66 7.23
CA ARG A 193 22.35 -4.20 7.71
C ARG A 193 21.20 -3.70 6.85
N TYR A 194 20.14 -4.48 6.70
CA TYR A 194 18.84 -3.96 6.30
C TYR A 194 17.71 -4.60 7.11
N ASP A 195 16.66 -3.82 7.32
CA ASP A 195 15.47 -4.18 8.10
C ASP A 195 14.22 -4.00 7.23
N VAL A 196 13.26 -4.92 7.31
CA VAL A 196 12.00 -4.92 6.55
C VAL A 196 10.82 -5.24 7.46
N VAL A 197 9.64 -4.66 7.20
CA VAL A 197 8.36 -5.10 7.76
C VAL A 197 7.22 -4.90 6.77
N GLN A 198 6.20 -5.78 6.81
CA GLN A 198 4.94 -5.63 6.07
C GLN A 198 3.72 -5.73 6.98
N ILE A 199 2.83 -4.73 6.98
CA ILE A 199 1.56 -4.72 7.72
C ILE A 199 0.37 -4.71 6.75
N PRO A 200 -0.39 -5.82 6.61
CA PRO A 200 -1.50 -5.91 5.67
C PRO A 200 -2.72 -5.10 6.13
N SER A 201 -3.29 -4.32 5.22
CA SER A 201 -4.61 -3.70 5.26
C SER A 201 -5.60 -4.44 4.35
N ASN A 202 -5.13 -4.89 3.19
CA ASN A 202 -5.85 -5.78 2.28
C ASN A 202 -5.73 -7.27 2.70
N ASP A 203 -6.57 -8.15 2.14
CA ASP A 203 -6.52 -9.61 2.37
C ASP A 203 -6.72 -10.34 1.01
N PRO A 204 -5.65 -10.87 0.37
CA PRO A 204 -4.24 -10.74 0.77
C PRO A 204 -3.71 -9.29 0.63
N ILE A 205 -2.53 -9.04 1.20
CA ILE A 205 -1.77 -7.79 1.00
C ILE A 205 -1.52 -7.55 -0.49
N GLU A 206 -1.65 -6.31 -0.95
CA GLU A 206 -1.33 -5.93 -2.32
C GLU A 206 0.14 -5.50 -2.47
N ASP A 207 0.76 -4.96 -1.42
CA ASP A 207 2.20 -4.67 -1.37
C ASP A 207 3.10 -5.92 -1.50
N ASP A 208 4.26 -5.77 -2.15
CA ASP A 208 5.35 -6.75 -2.15
C ASP A 208 6.74 -6.08 -2.10
N HIS A 209 7.81 -6.86 -1.85
CA HIS A 209 9.17 -6.34 -1.67
C HIS A 209 10.28 -7.28 -2.16
N VAL A 210 11.46 -6.74 -2.49
CA VAL A 210 12.61 -7.54 -2.95
C VAL A 210 13.95 -6.98 -2.49
N GLU A 211 14.85 -7.90 -2.14
CA GLU A 211 16.23 -7.66 -1.71
C GLU A 211 17.10 -8.64 -2.49
N LYS A 212 18.19 -8.17 -3.08
CA LYS A 212 19.12 -9.04 -3.81
C LYS A 212 20.52 -8.47 -3.91
N ILE A 213 21.53 -9.31 -3.69
CA ILE A 213 22.95 -8.95 -3.85
C ILE A 213 23.56 -9.85 -4.93
N VAL A 214 23.86 -9.25 -6.08
CA VAL A 214 24.50 -9.94 -7.21
C VAL A 214 25.99 -9.65 -7.17
N GLU A 215 26.80 -10.66 -6.87
CA GLU A 215 28.25 -10.55 -7.00
C GLU A 215 28.65 -10.51 -8.48
N VAL A 216 29.38 -9.47 -8.88
CA VAL A 216 29.78 -9.20 -10.26
C VAL A 216 31.28 -9.35 -10.42
N PRO A 217 31.77 -10.30 -11.24
CA PRO A 217 33.20 -10.49 -11.48
C PRO A 217 33.86 -9.29 -12.18
N ASN A 218 35.17 -9.12 -11.97
CA ASN A 218 36.00 -8.11 -12.66
C ASN A 218 35.83 -8.06 -14.18
N ALA A 219 35.60 -9.22 -14.82
CA ALA A 219 35.38 -9.33 -16.26
C ALA A 219 34.03 -8.72 -16.75
N THR A 220 33.17 -8.27 -15.84
CA THR A 220 31.93 -7.51 -16.12
C THR A 220 32.00 -6.12 -15.53
N ALA A 221 32.68 -5.94 -14.39
CA ALA A 221 32.86 -4.65 -13.74
C ALA A 221 34.23 -4.62 -13.05
N ALA A 222 35.19 -3.85 -13.59
CA ALA A 222 36.52 -3.72 -12.99
C ALA A 222 36.41 -3.23 -11.53
N ALA A 223 36.80 -4.06 -10.56
CA ALA A 223 36.78 -3.70 -9.14
C ALA A 223 37.91 -2.73 -8.78
N PRO A 224 37.74 -1.93 -7.72
CA PRO A 224 38.80 -1.11 -7.17
C PRO A 224 39.80 -1.98 -6.39
N ASP A 225 41.00 -1.44 -6.19
CA ASP A 225 41.99 -1.92 -5.21
C ASP A 225 42.36 -3.41 -5.29
N GLY A 226 42.41 -3.97 -6.51
CA GLY A 226 42.90 -5.33 -6.75
C GLY A 226 41.96 -6.46 -6.30
N LYS A 227 40.73 -6.14 -5.89
CA LYS A 227 39.67 -7.13 -5.63
C LYS A 227 39.25 -7.83 -6.92
N THR A 228 38.62 -9.01 -6.80
CA THR A 228 38.23 -9.88 -7.95
C THR A 228 36.78 -9.72 -8.41
N SER A 229 35.96 -9.05 -7.60
CA SER A 229 34.53 -8.84 -7.79
C SER A 229 34.06 -7.58 -7.08
N SER A 230 32.85 -7.12 -7.41
CA SER A 230 32.12 -6.04 -6.73
C SER A 230 30.64 -6.40 -6.65
N ASP A 231 29.90 -5.80 -5.71
CA ASP A 231 28.49 -6.14 -5.50
C ASP A 231 27.56 -5.14 -6.18
N TRP A 232 26.56 -5.68 -6.88
CA TRP A 232 25.36 -4.98 -7.31
C TRP A 232 24.22 -5.32 -6.35
N MET A 233 23.85 -4.35 -5.52
CA MET A 233 22.84 -4.54 -4.49
C MET A 233 21.53 -3.84 -4.88
N PHE A 234 20.42 -4.54 -4.69
CA PHE A 234 19.08 -4.09 -5.06
C PHE A 234 18.14 -4.23 -3.86
N TRP A 235 17.37 -3.17 -3.57
CA TRP A 235 16.21 -3.21 -2.68
C TRP A 235 15.03 -2.56 -3.39
N GLY A 236 13.83 -3.10 -3.23
CA GLY A 236 12.65 -2.53 -3.86
C GLY A 236 11.35 -2.82 -3.11
N VAL A 237 10.45 -1.85 -3.17
CA VAL A 237 9.07 -1.94 -2.67
C VAL A 237 8.09 -1.73 -3.81
N PHE A 238 7.01 -2.49 -3.80
CA PHE A 238 6.01 -2.58 -4.86
C PHE A 238 4.63 -2.39 -4.27
N ASP A 239 4.14 -1.16 -4.28
CA ASP A 239 2.75 -0.82 -3.91
C ASP A 239 1.82 -1.49 -4.92
N GLY A 240 0.87 -2.30 -4.47
CA GLY A 240 -0.01 -3.05 -5.37
C GLY A 240 -1.44 -2.52 -5.34
N HIS A 241 -2.16 -2.55 -6.46
CA HIS A 241 -3.55 -2.12 -6.48
C HIS A 241 -4.43 -2.88 -7.48
N SER A 242 -5.70 -3.07 -7.10
CA SER A 242 -6.68 -3.87 -7.84
C SER A 242 -6.27 -5.35 -8.00
N GLY A 243 -5.43 -5.84 -7.11
CA GLY A 243 -4.88 -7.20 -7.03
C GLY A 243 -3.36 -7.21 -6.82
N TRP A 244 -2.90 -8.05 -5.89
CA TRP A 244 -1.49 -8.35 -5.56
C TRP A 244 -0.65 -8.97 -6.70
N THR A 245 -1.25 -9.31 -7.85
CA THR A 245 -0.59 -10.11 -8.89
C THR A 245 0.49 -9.38 -9.67
N THR A 246 0.44 -8.04 -9.75
CA THR A 246 1.49 -7.23 -10.40
C THR A 246 2.70 -7.08 -9.49
N SER A 247 2.52 -6.61 -8.25
CA SER A 247 3.59 -6.49 -7.25
C SER A 247 4.34 -7.82 -7.03
N ALA A 248 3.61 -8.94 -6.93
CA ALA A 248 4.23 -10.27 -6.83
C ALA A 248 5.02 -10.68 -8.09
N LYS A 249 4.56 -10.32 -9.29
CA LYS A 249 5.34 -10.49 -10.53
C LYS A 249 6.60 -9.61 -10.52
N LEU A 250 6.53 -8.39 -9.98
CA LEU A 250 7.68 -7.49 -9.86
C LEU A 250 8.74 -8.04 -8.90
N ARG A 251 8.37 -8.46 -7.68
CA ARG A 251 9.29 -9.12 -6.73
C ARG A 251 10.06 -10.26 -7.40
N GLN A 252 9.37 -11.11 -8.16
CA GLN A 252 9.98 -12.28 -8.77
C GLN A 252 10.90 -11.96 -9.96
N THR A 253 10.65 -10.88 -10.71
CA THR A 253 11.23 -10.71 -12.05
C THR A 253 11.92 -9.37 -12.33
N LEU A 254 11.59 -8.27 -11.64
CA LEU A 254 12.09 -6.93 -11.98
C LEU A 254 13.62 -6.84 -11.87
N VAL A 255 14.21 -7.30 -10.77
CA VAL A 255 15.67 -7.29 -10.56
C VAL A 255 16.37 -8.09 -11.66
N SER A 256 15.84 -9.26 -12.04
CA SER A 256 16.41 -10.09 -13.11
C SER A 256 16.36 -9.41 -14.48
N TYR A 257 15.30 -8.64 -14.75
CA TYR A 257 15.19 -7.83 -15.97
C TYR A 257 16.22 -6.69 -15.99
N VAL A 258 16.33 -5.93 -14.90
CA VAL A 258 17.27 -4.82 -14.75
C VAL A 258 18.73 -5.31 -14.79
N ALA A 259 19.08 -6.34 -14.01
CA ALA A 259 20.42 -6.90 -13.95
C ALA A 259 20.90 -7.45 -15.31
N ARG A 260 20.00 -8.00 -16.14
CA ARG A 260 20.35 -8.44 -17.50
C ARG A 260 20.74 -7.28 -18.41
N GLU A 261 19.95 -6.19 -18.42
CA GLU A 261 20.25 -5.04 -19.26
C GLU A 261 21.48 -4.27 -18.73
N LEU A 262 21.68 -4.21 -17.40
CA LEU A 262 22.93 -3.71 -16.78
C LEU A 262 24.14 -4.53 -17.23
N ASN A 263 24.12 -5.85 -17.05
CA ASN A 263 25.20 -6.76 -17.47
C ASN A 263 25.54 -6.62 -18.97
N ALA A 264 24.56 -6.41 -19.84
CA ALA A 264 24.81 -6.10 -21.25
C ALA A 264 25.56 -4.76 -21.42
N THR A 265 25.07 -3.68 -20.80
CA THR A 265 25.69 -2.34 -20.84
C THR A 265 27.12 -2.34 -20.30
N TYR A 266 27.36 -3.00 -19.18
CA TYR A 266 28.68 -3.14 -18.57
C TYR A 266 29.66 -3.92 -19.45
N LYS A 267 29.23 -5.05 -20.03
CA LYS A 267 30.05 -5.80 -20.98
C LYS A 267 30.33 -5.03 -22.27
N SER A 268 29.40 -4.22 -22.76
CA SER A 268 29.62 -3.36 -23.91
C SER A 268 30.62 -2.24 -23.63
N ALA A 269 30.64 -1.66 -22.43
CA ALA A 269 31.64 -0.66 -22.06
C ALA A 269 33.06 -1.26 -22.09
N LEU A 270 33.26 -2.44 -21.49
CA LEU A 270 34.54 -3.15 -21.45
C LEU A 270 35.09 -3.62 -22.82
N GLN A 271 34.37 -3.40 -23.92
CA GLN A 271 34.87 -3.66 -25.28
C GLN A 271 35.73 -2.50 -25.83
N ASP A 272 35.59 -1.28 -25.29
CA ASP A 272 36.46 -0.15 -25.65
C ASP A 272 37.64 -0.08 -24.65
N PRO A 273 38.90 -0.25 -25.10
CA PRO A 273 40.08 -0.14 -24.23
C PRO A 273 40.25 1.21 -23.51
N LYS A 274 39.48 2.23 -23.89
CA LYS A 274 39.46 3.56 -23.24
C LYS A 274 38.34 3.70 -22.20
N ILE A 275 37.38 2.77 -22.13
CA ILE A 275 36.19 2.87 -21.28
C ILE A 275 36.12 1.67 -20.33
N ASN A 276 36.63 1.87 -19.11
CA ASN A 276 36.60 0.83 -18.07
C ASN A 276 35.25 0.73 -17.33
N PHE A 277 34.31 1.64 -17.59
CA PHE A 277 33.03 1.75 -16.89
C PHE A 277 31.97 2.46 -17.77
N PRO A 278 30.69 2.03 -17.79
CA PRO A 278 29.65 2.71 -18.56
C PRO A 278 29.42 4.16 -18.13
N ALA A 279 29.04 5.02 -19.08
CA ALA A 279 28.54 6.35 -18.74
C ALA A 279 27.28 6.24 -17.83
N ALA A 280 27.14 7.16 -16.87
CA ALA A 280 26.03 7.13 -15.91
C ALA A 280 24.65 7.09 -16.59
N ASP A 281 24.48 7.81 -17.71
CA ASP A 281 23.24 7.82 -18.50
C ASP A 281 22.95 6.47 -19.18
N ALA A 282 23.98 5.68 -19.51
CA ALA A 282 23.82 4.34 -20.07
C ALA A 282 23.34 3.34 -18.99
N ILE A 283 23.76 3.51 -17.74
CA ILE A 283 23.29 2.72 -16.59
C ILE A 283 21.80 3.02 -16.34
N ASP A 284 21.42 4.30 -16.32
CA ASP A 284 20.03 4.72 -16.17
C ASP A 284 19.16 4.22 -17.33
N ALA A 285 19.63 4.31 -18.57
CA ALA A 285 18.96 3.75 -19.74
C ALA A 285 18.77 2.22 -19.64
N ALA A 286 19.75 1.50 -19.09
CA ALA A 286 19.64 0.05 -18.86
C ALA A 286 18.55 -0.29 -17.82
N ILE A 287 18.48 0.46 -16.72
CA ILE A 287 17.43 0.29 -15.69
C ILE A 287 16.05 0.58 -16.29
N LYS A 288 15.88 1.73 -16.96
CA LYS A 288 14.64 2.10 -17.66
C LYS A 288 14.20 1.04 -18.67
N LYS A 289 15.13 0.53 -19.47
CA LYS A 289 14.88 -0.54 -20.44
C LYS A 289 14.46 -1.85 -19.75
N GLY A 290 15.04 -2.18 -18.59
CA GLY A 290 14.62 -3.32 -17.76
C GLY A 290 13.15 -3.21 -17.34
N PHE A 291 12.75 -2.04 -16.82
CA PHE A 291 11.36 -1.74 -16.43
C PHE A 291 10.40 -1.84 -17.61
N VAL A 292 10.61 -1.04 -18.67
CA VAL A 292 9.70 -0.97 -19.83
C VAL A 292 9.55 -2.33 -20.53
N LYS A 293 10.62 -3.13 -20.60
CA LYS A 293 10.60 -4.46 -21.22
C LYS A 293 9.81 -5.48 -20.39
N LEU A 294 9.87 -5.43 -19.06
CA LEU A 294 9.04 -6.27 -18.20
C LEU A 294 7.56 -5.85 -18.29
N ASP A 295 7.27 -4.53 -18.29
CA ASP A 295 5.89 -4.06 -18.45
C ASP A 295 5.31 -4.43 -19.83
N ASN A 296 6.12 -4.43 -20.90
CA ASN A 296 5.72 -4.94 -22.20
C ASN A 296 5.38 -6.45 -22.18
N GLU A 297 6.16 -7.27 -21.46
CA GLU A 297 5.84 -8.69 -21.25
C GLU A 297 4.48 -8.84 -20.55
N ILE A 298 4.30 -8.09 -19.45
CA ILE A 298 3.11 -8.11 -18.59
C ILE A 298 1.87 -7.65 -19.36
N THR A 299 1.96 -6.55 -20.11
CA THR A 299 0.78 -5.87 -20.68
C THR A 299 0.51 -6.27 -22.14
N HIS A 300 1.52 -6.44 -22.98
CA HIS A 300 1.33 -6.64 -24.42
C HIS A 300 1.59 -8.08 -24.88
N GLU A 301 2.66 -8.73 -24.42
CA GLU A 301 2.96 -10.11 -24.81
C GLU A 301 1.99 -11.12 -24.19
N SER A 302 1.49 -10.84 -22.98
CA SER A 302 0.41 -11.57 -22.31
C SER A 302 -0.85 -11.66 -23.20
N VAL A 303 -1.27 -10.55 -23.79
CA VAL A 303 -2.40 -10.48 -24.73
C VAL A 303 -2.15 -11.36 -25.97
N GLN A 304 -0.94 -11.35 -26.52
CA GLN A 304 -0.61 -12.21 -27.67
C GLN A 304 -0.65 -13.70 -27.31
N LYS A 305 -0.16 -14.08 -26.12
CA LYS A 305 -0.22 -15.45 -25.59
C LYS A 305 -1.69 -15.90 -25.42
N VAL A 306 -2.55 -15.04 -24.89
CA VAL A 306 -3.99 -15.30 -24.71
C VAL A 306 -4.75 -15.40 -26.03
N LEU A 307 -4.50 -14.48 -26.98
CA LEU A 307 -5.09 -14.53 -28.32
C LEU A 307 -4.64 -15.76 -29.11
N LYS A 308 -3.42 -16.27 -28.87
CA LYS A 308 -2.96 -17.55 -29.43
C LYS A 308 -3.62 -18.76 -28.76
N ALA A 309 -3.82 -18.71 -27.44
CA ALA A 309 -4.39 -19.82 -26.66
C ALA A 309 -5.92 -19.95 -26.79
N GLN A 310 -6.64 -18.86 -27.09
CA GLN A 310 -8.11 -18.81 -27.20
C GLN A 310 -8.85 -19.38 -25.98
N SER A 311 -8.22 -19.37 -24.80
CA SER A 311 -8.76 -19.93 -23.56
C SER A 311 -8.98 -18.85 -22.50
N LYS A 312 -10.20 -18.84 -21.94
CA LYS A 312 -10.58 -17.94 -20.84
C LYS A 312 -9.88 -18.26 -19.52
N VAL A 313 -9.50 -19.52 -19.30
CA VAL A 313 -8.73 -19.93 -18.11
C VAL A 313 -7.29 -19.39 -18.22
N VAL A 314 -6.66 -19.59 -19.38
CA VAL A 314 -5.33 -19.02 -19.68
C VAL A 314 -5.35 -17.50 -19.62
N ALA A 315 -6.45 -16.86 -20.04
CA ALA A 315 -6.63 -15.42 -19.91
C ALA A 315 -6.68 -14.95 -18.45
N ALA A 316 -7.45 -15.65 -17.59
CA ALA A 316 -7.57 -15.31 -16.18
C ALA A 316 -6.23 -15.44 -15.43
N GLU A 317 -5.39 -16.42 -15.80
CA GLU A 317 -4.05 -16.60 -15.24
C GLU A 317 -3.05 -15.57 -15.79
N ILE A 318 -2.88 -15.50 -17.12
CA ILE A 318 -1.80 -14.73 -17.75
C ILE A 318 -2.06 -13.21 -17.77
N LEU A 319 -3.32 -12.77 -17.77
CA LEU A 319 -3.66 -11.34 -17.70
C LEU A 319 -3.77 -10.82 -16.27
N ALA A 320 -3.69 -11.65 -15.22
CA ALA A 320 -3.85 -11.16 -13.85
C ALA A 320 -2.86 -10.03 -13.51
N PRO A 321 -1.54 -10.13 -13.79
CA PRO A 321 -0.59 -9.02 -13.58
C PRO A 321 -0.74 -7.85 -14.57
N ALA A 322 -1.55 -8.00 -15.62
CA ALA A 322 -1.85 -6.94 -16.59
C ALA A 322 -3.08 -6.12 -16.17
N LEU A 323 -4.01 -6.73 -15.44
CA LEU A 323 -5.31 -6.17 -15.08
C LEU A 323 -5.34 -5.54 -13.69
N SER A 324 -4.47 -5.98 -12.78
CA SER A 324 -4.03 -5.18 -11.63
C SER A 324 -2.86 -4.26 -12.02
N GLY A 325 -2.47 -3.37 -11.12
CA GLY A 325 -1.30 -2.51 -11.30
C GLY A 325 -0.40 -2.54 -10.07
N SER A 326 0.79 -1.94 -10.22
CA SER A 326 1.70 -1.75 -9.10
C SER A 326 2.68 -0.63 -9.36
N CYS A 327 2.91 0.21 -8.35
CA CYS A 327 4.05 1.12 -8.29
C CYS A 327 5.35 0.31 -8.09
N ALA A 328 6.48 0.89 -8.45
CA ALA A 328 7.77 0.27 -8.26
C ALA A 328 8.83 1.32 -7.90
N LEU A 329 9.37 1.18 -6.69
CA LEU A 329 10.51 1.94 -6.22
C LEU A 329 11.66 0.95 -6.04
N LEU A 330 12.62 0.97 -6.97
CA LEU A 330 13.79 0.09 -6.96
C LEU A 330 15.05 0.93 -6.75
N SER A 331 15.83 0.58 -5.74
CA SER A 331 17.19 1.07 -5.59
C SER A 331 18.20 0.11 -6.22
N PHE A 332 19.28 0.67 -6.76
CA PHE A 332 20.44 -0.05 -7.27
C PHE A 332 21.71 0.63 -6.77
N TYR A 333 22.52 -0.11 -6.00
CA TYR A 333 23.78 0.35 -5.44
C TYR A 333 24.93 -0.46 -6.02
N ASP A 334 25.92 0.22 -6.62
CA ASP A 334 27.18 -0.39 -7.07
C ASP A 334 28.25 -0.13 -5.99
N SER A 335 28.68 -1.18 -5.30
CA SER A 335 29.54 -1.10 -4.10
C SER A 335 30.87 -0.40 -4.33
N ARG A 336 31.43 -0.58 -5.53
CA ARG A 336 32.67 0.08 -6.00
C ARG A 336 32.45 1.57 -6.20
N SER A 337 31.41 1.95 -6.93
CA SER A 337 31.16 3.36 -7.26
C SER A 337 30.64 4.14 -6.04
N LYS A 338 30.13 3.44 -5.02
CA LYS A 338 29.39 4.01 -3.88
C LYS A 338 28.23 4.92 -4.32
N GLU A 339 27.66 4.66 -5.50
CA GLU A 339 26.57 5.44 -6.09
C GLU A 339 25.27 4.63 -6.03
N LEU A 340 24.26 5.20 -5.37
CA LEU A 340 22.90 4.71 -5.31
C LEU A 340 22.08 5.35 -6.43
N ARG A 341 21.36 4.53 -7.20
CA ARG A 341 20.31 4.96 -8.11
C ARG A 341 18.97 4.59 -7.51
N VAL A 342 18.03 5.53 -7.45
CA VAL A 342 16.64 5.24 -7.09
C VAL A 342 15.78 5.43 -8.33
N ALA A 343 15.22 4.33 -8.82
CA ALA A 343 14.29 4.27 -9.94
C ALA A 343 12.85 4.21 -9.41
N CYS A 344 12.11 5.30 -9.59
CA CYS A 344 10.75 5.48 -9.10
C CYS A 344 9.74 5.46 -10.27
N THR A 345 8.76 4.58 -10.18
CA THR A 345 7.57 4.44 -11.03
C THR A 345 6.35 4.42 -10.10
N GLY A 346 5.72 5.57 -9.85
CA GLY A 346 4.57 5.71 -8.94
C GLY A 346 4.84 6.61 -7.73
N ASP A 347 4.12 6.39 -6.63
CA ASP A 347 4.05 7.26 -5.44
C ASP A 347 4.65 6.67 -4.15
N SER A 348 5.24 5.47 -4.22
CA SER A 348 6.18 5.00 -3.18
C SER A 348 7.45 5.86 -3.16
N ARG A 349 8.01 6.14 -1.97
CA ARG A 349 9.11 7.11 -1.78
C ARG A 349 10.36 6.52 -1.12
N ALA A 350 11.53 6.99 -1.55
CA ALA A 350 12.82 6.76 -0.90
C ALA A 350 13.35 8.05 -0.25
N VAL A 351 13.91 7.96 0.96
CA VAL A 351 14.51 9.09 1.68
C VAL A 351 15.86 8.68 2.27
N LEU A 352 16.90 9.47 1.98
CA LEU A 352 18.22 9.39 2.60
C LEU A 352 18.19 10.09 3.97
N GLY A 353 18.70 9.42 5.00
CA GLY A 353 19.19 10.02 6.23
C GLY A 353 20.71 10.12 6.19
N ARG A 354 21.25 11.34 6.25
CA ARG A 354 22.70 11.61 6.36
C ARG A 354 22.99 12.44 7.60
N ARG A 355 24.16 12.27 8.22
CA ARG A 355 24.61 13.15 9.30
C ARG A 355 25.07 14.50 8.73
N GLY A 356 24.42 15.58 9.14
CA GLY A 356 24.83 16.95 8.88
C GLY A 356 26.03 17.37 9.75
N GLY A 357 26.62 18.52 9.41
CA GLY A 357 27.79 19.05 10.12
C GLY A 357 27.55 19.39 11.61
N SER A 358 26.29 19.51 12.04
CA SER A 358 25.94 19.69 13.46
C SER A 358 25.96 18.39 14.27
N GLY A 359 26.10 17.22 13.61
CA GLY A 359 25.96 15.89 14.21
C GLY A 359 24.53 15.34 14.21
N LYS A 360 23.53 16.18 13.92
CA LYS A 360 22.13 15.78 13.65
C LYS A 360 21.99 15.16 12.25
N TRP A 361 20.85 14.57 11.98
CA TRP A 361 20.47 14.00 10.70
C TRP A 361 19.79 15.02 9.78
N THR A 362 19.98 14.90 8.47
CA THR A 362 19.23 15.60 7.42
C THR A 362 18.41 14.59 6.63
N ALA A 363 17.17 14.93 6.32
CA ALA A 363 16.33 14.15 5.42
C ALA A 363 16.50 14.64 3.98
N THR A 364 16.62 13.73 3.01
CA THR A 364 16.66 14.10 1.59
C THR A 364 15.88 13.06 0.77
N ALA A 365 14.76 13.47 0.19
CA ALA A 365 13.98 12.61 -0.69
C ALA A 365 14.79 12.27 -1.95
N LEU A 366 14.88 10.97 -2.26
CA LEU A 366 15.56 10.42 -3.43
C LEU A 366 14.56 10.09 -4.56
N SER A 367 13.29 10.41 -4.39
CA SER A 367 12.23 10.28 -5.39
C SER A 367 11.21 11.39 -5.22
N ILE A 368 10.37 11.58 -6.24
CA ILE A 368 9.22 12.51 -6.23
C ILE A 368 8.01 11.65 -6.55
N ASP A 369 6.95 11.77 -5.75
CA ASP A 369 5.75 10.94 -5.88
C ASP A 369 5.05 11.25 -7.23
N GLN A 370 4.67 10.24 -8.00
CA GLN A 370 4.25 10.40 -9.41
C GLN A 370 2.75 10.19 -9.55
N THR A 371 1.97 11.23 -9.30
CA THR A 371 0.50 11.21 -9.40
C THR A 371 0.01 12.21 -10.45
N GLY A 372 -1.27 12.15 -10.81
CA GLY A 372 -1.92 13.23 -11.57
C GLY A 372 -2.07 14.56 -10.81
N GLY A 373 -1.70 14.61 -9.53
CA GLY A 373 -1.61 15.83 -8.72
C GLY A 373 -0.19 16.43 -8.68
N THR A 374 0.82 15.67 -9.06
CA THR A 374 2.22 16.10 -9.10
C THR A 374 2.44 17.05 -10.28
N PRO A 375 2.89 18.31 -10.08
CA PRO A 375 2.91 19.31 -11.16
C PRO A 375 3.73 18.92 -12.40
N SER A 376 4.85 18.21 -12.22
CA SER A 376 5.69 17.72 -13.31
C SER A 376 5.00 16.61 -14.14
N GLU A 377 4.26 15.72 -13.48
CA GLU A 377 3.52 14.64 -14.15
C GLU A 377 2.24 15.14 -14.80
N ASP A 378 1.50 16.07 -14.19
CA ASP A 378 0.38 16.76 -14.82
C ASP A 378 0.82 17.48 -16.11
N ALA A 379 1.94 18.21 -16.05
CA ALA A 379 2.52 18.88 -17.21
C ALA A 379 2.95 17.88 -18.30
N ARG A 380 3.61 16.78 -17.93
CA ARG A 380 4.00 15.69 -18.86
C ARG A 380 2.77 15.12 -19.56
N LEU A 381 1.78 14.69 -18.79
CA LEU A 381 0.57 14.05 -19.30
C LEU A 381 -0.25 14.98 -20.21
N ARG A 382 -0.35 16.28 -19.88
CA ARG A 382 -1.01 17.25 -20.76
C ARG A 382 -0.25 17.53 -22.06
N ALA A 383 1.07 17.39 -22.06
CA ALA A 383 1.88 17.50 -23.27
C ALA A 383 1.76 16.24 -24.16
N GLU A 384 1.68 15.05 -23.55
CA GLU A 384 1.46 13.77 -24.24
C GLU A 384 0.05 13.65 -24.84
N HIS A 385 -0.97 14.23 -24.18
CA HIS A 385 -2.38 14.15 -24.58
C HIS A 385 -3.00 15.54 -24.87
N PRO A 386 -2.55 16.23 -25.94
CA PRO A 386 -3.00 17.59 -26.24
C PRO A 386 -4.50 17.66 -26.58
N GLY A 387 -5.20 18.64 -26.00
CA GLY A 387 -6.64 18.85 -26.22
C GLY A 387 -7.56 17.95 -25.39
N GLU A 388 -7.01 17.19 -24.44
CA GLU A 388 -7.79 16.32 -23.55
C GLU A 388 -7.87 16.89 -22.12
N PRO A 389 -8.96 17.58 -21.74
CA PRO A 389 -9.06 18.26 -20.44
C PRO A 389 -9.17 17.30 -19.24
N TYR A 390 -9.43 16.01 -19.50
CA TYR A 390 -9.72 15.00 -18.48
C TYR A 390 -8.57 14.00 -18.27
N VAL A 391 -7.38 14.26 -18.82
CA VAL A 391 -6.17 13.42 -18.68
C VAL A 391 -5.83 13.19 -17.21
N THR A 392 -5.90 14.26 -16.43
CA THR A 392 -5.86 14.26 -14.97
C THR A 392 -7.13 14.95 -14.44
N MET A 393 -7.72 14.41 -13.39
CA MET A 393 -8.90 14.95 -12.70
C MET A 393 -8.75 14.68 -11.20
N ASN A 394 -8.86 15.71 -10.37
CA ASN A 394 -8.74 15.60 -8.90
C ASN A 394 -7.45 14.85 -8.46
N GLY A 395 -6.32 15.10 -9.13
CA GLY A 395 -5.05 14.41 -8.87
C GLY A 395 -4.91 13.00 -9.48
N ARG A 396 -5.94 12.48 -10.17
CA ARG A 396 -6.00 11.11 -10.70
C ARG A 396 -6.01 11.03 -12.21
N ILE A 397 -5.34 10.01 -12.77
CA ILE A 397 -5.31 9.71 -14.19
C ILE A 397 -6.70 9.28 -14.66
N LEU A 398 -7.27 10.04 -15.61
CA LEU A 398 -8.65 9.93 -16.08
C LEU A 398 -9.70 9.95 -14.96
N GLY A 399 -9.36 10.50 -13.79
CA GLY A 399 -10.17 10.50 -12.57
C GLY A 399 -10.27 9.16 -11.83
N GLY A 400 -9.48 8.15 -12.21
CA GLY A 400 -9.52 6.80 -11.63
C GLY A 400 -8.27 6.43 -10.84
N LEU A 401 -7.15 6.23 -11.54
CA LEU A 401 -5.88 5.77 -10.98
C LEU A 401 -5.12 6.93 -10.32
N GLU A 402 -4.51 6.69 -9.16
CA GLU A 402 -3.68 7.69 -8.47
C GLU A 402 -2.30 7.86 -9.13
N PRO A 403 -1.47 6.80 -9.28
CA PRO A 403 -0.17 6.93 -9.92
C PRO A 403 -0.25 7.24 -11.42
N SER A 404 0.56 8.20 -11.88
CA SER A 404 0.80 8.51 -13.30
C SER A 404 1.73 7.51 -13.98
N ARG A 405 2.45 6.71 -13.20
CA ARG A 405 3.38 5.67 -13.65
C ARG A 405 3.21 4.42 -12.83
N ALA A 406 2.99 3.29 -13.48
CA ALA A 406 2.77 1.99 -12.84
C ALA A 406 3.09 0.85 -13.82
N PHE A 407 3.44 -0.31 -13.28
CA PHE A 407 3.40 -1.59 -14.01
C PHE A 407 1.97 -2.12 -14.08
N GLY A 408 1.68 -2.98 -15.06
CA GLY A 408 0.34 -3.53 -15.23
C GLY A 408 -0.61 -2.46 -15.74
N ASP A 409 -1.77 -2.25 -15.09
CA ASP A 409 -2.73 -1.18 -15.41
C ASP A 409 -3.10 -1.12 -16.90
N ALA A 410 -3.16 -2.28 -17.57
CA ALA A 410 -3.10 -2.35 -19.02
C ALA A 410 -4.30 -1.68 -19.72
N VAL A 411 -5.41 -1.47 -19.01
CA VAL A 411 -6.57 -0.67 -19.46
C VAL A 411 -6.20 0.79 -19.77
N TYR A 412 -5.16 1.36 -19.15
CA TYR A 412 -4.64 2.70 -19.45
C TYR A 412 -3.61 2.70 -20.59
N LYS A 413 -3.13 1.52 -21.02
CA LYS A 413 -2.02 1.34 -21.98
C LYS A 413 -2.47 0.78 -23.33
N TRP A 414 -3.45 -0.12 -23.32
CA TRP A 414 -3.94 -0.81 -24.51
C TRP A 414 -4.70 0.09 -25.48
N SER A 415 -4.52 -0.17 -26.78
CA SER A 415 -5.39 0.40 -27.82
C SER A 415 -6.86 0.02 -27.62
N ALA A 416 -7.77 0.84 -28.16
CA ALA A 416 -9.20 0.57 -28.13
C ALA A 416 -9.57 -0.79 -28.77
N GLU A 417 -8.84 -1.21 -29.81
CA GLU A 417 -9.02 -2.53 -30.45
C GLU A 417 -8.66 -3.67 -29.49
N THR A 418 -7.51 -3.58 -28.80
CA THR A 418 -7.09 -4.60 -27.83
C THR A 418 -8.09 -4.70 -26.68
N GLN A 419 -8.53 -3.57 -26.12
CA GLN A 419 -9.52 -3.55 -25.04
C GLN A 419 -10.86 -4.16 -25.46
N GLU A 420 -11.36 -3.84 -26.66
CA GLU A 420 -12.62 -4.41 -27.15
C GLU A 420 -12.50 -5.92 -27.40
N LYS A 421 -11.35 -6.41 -27.89
CA LYS A 421 -11.05 -7.86 -27.96
C LYS A 421 -11.05 -8.50 -26.58
N MET A 422 -10.30 -7.94 -25.62
CA MET A 422 -10.21 -8.48 -24.26
C MET A 422 -11.58 -8.49 -23.55
N LYS A 423 -12.37 -7.44 -23.72
CA LYS A 423 -13.76 -7.36 -23.23
C LYS A 423 -14.66 -8.45 -23.83
N ARG A 424 -14.70 -8.58 -25.15
CA ARG A 424 -15.61 -9.52 -25.84
C ARG A 424 -15.23 -10.98 -25.64
N GLN A 425 -13.94 -11.30 -25.58
CA GLN A 425 -13.45 -12.67 -25.59
C GLN A 425 -13.05 -13.17 -24.18
N PHE A 426 -12.55 -12.29 -23.31
CA PHE A 426 -11.83 -12.65 -22.09
C PHE A 426 -12.24 -11.85 -20.83
N PHE A 427 -13.48 -11.37 -20.76
CA PHE A 427 -14.05 -10.65 -19.60
C PHE A 427 -13.37 -9.32 -19.22
N GLY A 428 -12.63 -8.70 -20.13
CA GLY A 428 -12.06 -7.36 -19.93
C GLY A 428 -13.11 -6.30 -19.58
N ARG A 429 -12.70 -5.30 -18.78
CA ARG A 429 -13.56 -4.17 -18.37
C ARG A 429 -13.90 -3.27 -19.57
N SER A 430 -14.95 -2.45 -19.44
CA SER A 430 -15.23 -1.41 -20.45
C SER A 430 -14.24 -0.25 -20.31
N PRO A 431 -13.69 0.30 -21.41
CA PRO A 431 -12.83 1.48 -21.36
C PRO A 431 -13.57 2.69 -20.78
N SER A 432 -12.82 3.58 -20.13
CA SER A 432 -13.33 4.91 -19.78
C SER A 432 -13.65 5.70 -21.05
N LYS A 433 -14.75 6.47 -21.04
CA LYS A 433 -15.09 7.43 -22.11
C LYS A 433 -14.03 8.53 -22.31
N HIS A 434 -13.13 8.69 -21.33
CA HIS A 434 -12.02 9.65 -21.37
C HIS A 434 -10.74 9.06 -21.97
N LEU A 435 -10.68 7.73 -22.18
CA LEU A 435 -9.54 7.03 -22.76
C LEU A 435 -9.59 7.13 -24.29
N LYS A 436 -8.88 8.11 -24.86
CA LYS A 436 -8.88 8.45 -26.30
C LYS A 436 -7.56 8.14 -27.00
N THR A 437 -6.43 8.52 -26.39
CA THR A 437 -5.07 8.43 -26.95
C THR A 437 -4.11 7.63 -26.05
N PRO A 438 -4.42 6.37 -25.68
CA PRO A 438 -3.52 5.55 -24.86
C PRO A 438 -2.16 5.34 -25.55
N PRO A 439 -1.07 5.17 -24.78
CA PRO A 439 -1.02 4.95 -23.33
C PRO A 439 -1.05 6.24 -22.49
N TYR A 440 -1.76 6.21 -21.35
CA TYR A 440 -1.80 7.31 -20.35
C TYR A 440 -0.92 7.06 -19.11
N VAL A 441 -0.38 5.85 -18.99
CA VAL A 441 0.43 5.39 -17.85
C VAL A 441 1.64 4.67 -18.42
N THR A 442 2.82 4.93 -17.89
CA THR A 442 4.08 4.27 -18.29
C THR A 442 4.69 3.54 -17.10
N ALA A 443 5.42 2.45 -17.34
CA ALA A 443 6.28 1.85 -16.32
C ALA A 443 7.69 2.46 -16.29
N GLU A 444 8.03 3.38 -17.21
CA GLU A 444 9.37 3.98 -17.27
C GLU A 444 9.67 4.84 -16.02
N PRO A 445 10.71 4.49 -15.23
CA PRO A 445 11.02 5.18 -14.00
C PRO A 445 11.69 6.54 -14.24
N VAL A 446 11.47 7.47 -13.32
CA VAL A 446 12.39 8.59 -13.09
C VAL A 446 13.51 8.09 -12.19
N ILE A 447 14.77 8.39 -12.55
CA ILE A 447 15.95 7.94 -11.82
C ILE A 447 16.65 9.14 -11.19
N THR A 448 16.95 9.05 -9.89
CA THR A 448 17.89 9.93 -9.20
C THR A 448 19.22 9.20 -8.97
N ARG A 449 20.31 9.96 -8.79
CA ARG A 449 21.66 9.43 -8.54
C ARG A 449 22.21 10.11 -7.30
N THR A 450 22.73 9.34 -6.36
CA THR A 450 23.22 9.84 -5.07
C THR A 450 24.50 9.12 -4.67
N LYS A 451 25.55 9.89 -4.39
CA LYS A 451 26.77 9.36 -3.79
C LYS A 451 26.51 9.07 -2.31
N ILE A 452 26.70 7.83 -1.89
CA ILE A 452 26.55 7.38 -0.50
C ILE A 452 27.88 7.50 0.22
N GLU A 453 27.81 7.75 1.53
CA GLU A 453 28.93 7.89 2.45
C GLU A 453 28.88 6.79 3.54
N PRO A 454 29.23 5.51 3.22
CA PRO A 454 29.13 4.42 4.19
C PRO A 454 29.92 4.67 5.47
N ALA A 455 31.11 5.27 5.37
CA ALA A 455 31.94 5.62 6.54
C ALA A 455 31.27 6.61 7.51
N ASN A 456 30.28 7.39 7.04
CA ASN A 456 29.53 8.37 7.85
C ASN A 456 28.19 7.81 8.38
N GLY A 457 27.86 6.55 8.09
CA GLY A 457 26.66 5.88 8.58
C GLY A 457 25.37 6.35 7.92
N ASP A 458 25.41 6.69 6.63
CA ASP A 458 24.22 6.92 5.82
C ASP A 458 23.19 5.77 5.98
N PHE A 459 21.90 6.10 5.91
CA PHE A 459 20.85 5.10 5.73
C PHE A 459 19.79 5.58 4.75
N VAL A 460 19.10 4.63 4.10
CA VAL A 460 17.98 4.93 3.20
C VAL A 460 16.73 4.20 3.67
N VAL A 461 15.63 4.93 3.81
CA VAL A 461 14.30 4.38 4.01
C VAL A 461 13.60 4.31 2.67
N MET A 462 13.03 3.15 2.33
CA MET A 462 12.17 2.93 1.16
C MET A 462 10.82 2.42 1.65
N ALA A 463 9.72 3.06 1.26
CA ALA A 463 8.39 2.59 1.67
C ALA A 463 7.28 2.91 0.66
N THR A 464 6.22 2.10 0.70
CA THR A 464 4.93 2.31 0.02
C THR A 464 4.19 3.52 0.61
N ASP A 465 3.15 4.01 -0.09
CA ASP A 465 2.51 5.28 0.28
C ASP A 465 1.90 5.26 1.68
N GLY A 466 1.50 4.08 2.18
CA GLY A 466 0.96 3.85 3.52
C GLY A 466 1.85 4.32 4.67
N LEU A 467 3.17 4.45 4.51
CA LEU A 467 4.04 5.11 5.50
C LEU A 467 3.99 6.64 5.35
N TRP A 468 4.05 7.14 4.12
CA TRP A 468 4.16 8.57 3.81
C TRP A 468 2.83 9.32 3.96
N GLU A 469 1.70 8.60 3.95
CA GLU A 469 0.40 9.10 4.44
C GLU A 469 0.41 9.40 5.96
N MET A 470 1.35 8.83 6.72
CA MET A 470 1.38 8.84 8.19
C MET A 470 2.50 9.69 8.79
N LEU A 471 3.67 9.79 8.13
CA LEU A 471 4.87 10.47 8.65
C LEU A 471 5.52 11.37 7.58
N THR A 472 6.10 12.50 8.00
CA THR A 472 6.97 13.31 7.14
C THR A 472 8.35 12.65 6.93
N ASN A 473 9.14 13.14 5.97
CA ASN A 473 10.50 12.65 5.75
C ASN A 473 11.39 12.89 6.99
N GLU A 474 11.21 14.04 7.64
CA GLU A 474 11.95 14.50 8.81
C GLU A 474 11.61 13.67 10.05
N GLU A 475 10.32 13.32 10.23
CA GLU A 475 9.89 12.38 11.27
C GLU A 475 10.51 11.00 11.02
N VAL A 476 10.45 10.48 9.79
CA VAL A 476 11.03 9.16 9.45
C VAL A 476 12.54 9.10 9.70
N VAL A 477 13.30 10.08 9.17
CA VAL A 477 14.76 10.11 9.35
C VAL A 477 15.14 10.39 10.81
N GLY A 478 14.40 11.28 11.48
CA GLY A 478 14.61 11.56 12.90
C GLY A 478 14.33 10.35 13.80
N LEU A 479 13.29 9.56 13.51
CA LEU A 479 12.96 8.32 14.21
C LEU A 479 14.06 7.26 14.05
N VAL A 480 14.58 7.04 12.84
CA VAL A 480 15.70 6.11 12.62
C VAL A 480 16.98 6.61 13.31
N GLY A 481 17.24 7.92 13.28
CA GLY A 481 18.36 8.55 14.00
C GLY A 481 18.28 8.32 15.51
N GLN A 482 17.12 8.58 16.12
CA GLN A 482 16.87 8.34 17.54
C GLN A 482 17.00 6.86 17.91
N TRP A 483 16.55 5.96 17.03
CA TRP A 483 16.70 4.52 17.20
C TRP A 483 18.18 4.10 17.19
N LEU A 484 18.97 4.57 16.21
CA LEU A 484 20.42 4.32 16.12
C LEU A 484 21.17 4.76 17.38
N GLU A 485 20.89 5.96 17.89
CA GLU A 485 21.49 6.50 19.11
C GLU A 485 21.14 5.66 20.35
N THR A 486 19.91 5.15 20.41
CA THR A 486 19.43 4.28 21.50
C THR A 486 20.10 2.90 21.47
N GLN A 487 20.29 2.31 20.28
CA GLN A 487 21.02 1.04 20.13
C GLN A 487 22.49 1.21 20.56
N ALA A 488 23.19 2.24 20.06
CA ALA A 488 24.57 2.51 20.42
C ALA A 488 24.77 2.72 21.93
N SER A 489 23.87 3.46 22.57
CA SER A 489 23.86 3.69 24.02
C SER A 489 23.64 2.40 24.83
N SER A 490 22.87 1.45 24.28
CA SER A 490 22.60 0.16 24.90
C SER A 490 23.81 -0.77 24.80
N SER A 491 24.51 -0.78 23.67
CA SER A 491 25.78 -1.51 23.51
C SER A 491 26.89 -0.96 24.43
N ALA A 492 26.97 0.36 24.62
CA ALA A 492 27.97 0.99 25.48
C ALA A 492 27.86 0.57 26.95
N LYS A 493 26.66 0.27 27.46
CA LYS A 493 26.45 -0.20 28.85
C LYS A 493 27.02 -1.59 29.14
N GLY A 494 27.41 -2.36 28.11
CA GLY A 494 28.15 -3.62 28.24
C GLY A 494 29.66 -3.48 28.39
N SER A 495 30.22 -2.27 28.25
CA SER A 495 31.66 -2.02 28.32
C SER A 495 31.99 -0.92 29.33
N SER A 496 32.62 -1.30 30.44
CA SER A 496 32.91 -0.41 31.56
C SER A 496 34.04 0.59 31.24
N ASN A 497 33.70 1.75 30.66
CA ASN A 497 34.60 2.91 30.57
C ASN A 497 33.84 4.20 30.94
N GLY A 498 33.85 4.53 32.23
CA GLY A 498 33.03 5.56 32.87
C GLY A 498 33.45 7.02 32.65
N TRP A 499 33.76 7.43 31.41
CA TRP A 499 34.08 8.83 31.10
C TRP A 499 32.96 9.59 30.35
N LEU A 500 32.00 8.88 29.74
CA LEU A 500 30.88 9.48 29.00
C LEU A 500 29.69 9.92 29.87
N GLN A 501 29.75 9.69 31.18
CA GLN A 501 28.64 9.97 32.11
C GLN A 501 28.41 11.48 32.34
N SER A 502 29.36 12.33 31.96
CA SER A 502 29.30 13.79 32.06
C SER A 502 28.63 14.49 30.86
N TRP A 503 28.33 13.78 29.75
CA TRP A 503 27.72 14.39 28.56
C TRP A 503 26.19 14.30 28.53
N PHE A 504 25.58 13.47 29.38
CA PHE A 504 24.15 13.12 29.32
C PHE A 504 23.33 13.59 30.54
N SER A 505 23.57 14.83 30.96
CA SER A 505 22.64 15.54 31.85
C SER A 505 21.79 16.53 31.04
N SER A 506 20.46 16.50 31.25
CA SER A 506 19.44 17.32 30.59
C SER A 506 18.96 16.91 29.17
N GLN A 507 18.05 15.92 29.15
CA GLN A 507 16.70 16.06 28.58
C GLN A 507 16.50 17.06 27.42
N LYS A 508 16.34 16.55 26.18
CA LYS A 508 15.60 17.26 25.11
C LYS A 508 14.66 16.31 24.36
N SER A 509 13.42 16.76 24.21
CA SER A 509 12.26 15.98 23.75
C SER A 509 12.05 16.01 22.23
N SER A 510 13.13 16.15 21.46
CA SER A 510 13.09 16.37 20.01
C SER A 510 13.92 15.34 19.27
N LEU A 511 13.48 14.97 18.07
CA LEU A 511 14.21 14.09 17.17
C LEU A 511 15.57 14.73 16.80
N PRO A 512 16.61 13.91 16.55
CA PRO A 512 17.95 14.37 16.17
C PRO A 512 18.00 14.84 14.70
N ILE A 513 17.01 15.62 14.24
CA ILE A 513 16.88 16.09 12.85
C ILE A 513 17.23 17.59 12.72
N GLU A 514 17.80 17.98 11.58
CA GLU A 514 17.87 19.37 11.11
C GLU A 514 16.63 19.68 10.28
N HIS A 515 15.85 20.69 10.70
CA HIS A 515 14.78 21.23 9.86
C HIS A 515 15.40 22.25 8.90
N HIS A 516 15.43 21.92 7.61
CA HIS A 516 15.71 22.90 6.57
C HIS A 516 14.39 23.56 6.14
N ASP A 517 14.36 24.89 6.08
CA ASP A 517 13.20 25.69 5.60
C ASP A 517 12.92 25.51 4.08
N GLN A 518 13.48 24.49 3.44
CA GLN A 518 13.02 23.99 2.14
C GLN A 518 11.76 23.15 2.36
N GLY A 519 10.63 23.82 2.58
CA GLY A 519 9.34 23.16 2.76
C GLY A 519 8.99 22.20 1.62
N ASP A 520 8.26 21.13 1.96
CA ASP A 520 7.84 20.00 1.12
C ASP A 520 8.21 20.13 -0.36
N GLY A 521 9.31 19.48 -0.75
CA GLY A 521 9.84 19.56 -2.11
C GLY A 521 8.75 19.23 -3.15
N PRO A 522 8.67 19.96 -4.27
CA PRO A 522 7.51 19.90 -5.16
C PRO A 522 7.23 18.48 -5.65
N GLY A 523 6.11 17.92 -5.23
CA GLY A 523 5.69 16.54 -5.52
C GLY A 523 5.89 15.53 -4.38
N GLN A 524 6.19 15.97 -3.16
CA GLN A 524 6.05 15.16 -1.96
C GLN A 524 4.64 15.36 -1.38
N ARG A 525 3.89 14.26 -1.16
CA ARG A 525 2.60 14.29 -0.47
C ARG A 525 2.80 14.52 1.04
N PRO A 526 1.97 15.36 1.70
CA PRO A 526 1.96 15.51 3.15
C PRO A 526 1.29 14.32 3.84
N PRO A 527 1.57 14.08 5.14
CA PRO A 527 0.98 12.98 5.90
C PRO A 527 -0.49 13.24 6.25
N VAL A 528 -1.38 12.97 5.29
CA VAL A 528 -2.82 13.24 5.37
C VAL A 528 -3.52 12.62 6.59
N ARG A 529 -2.99 11.51 7.12
CA ARG A 529 -3.60 10.77 8.24
C ARG A 529 -3.42 11.48 9.58
N GLN A 530 -2.30 12.21 9.77
CA GLN A 530 -2.11 13.04 10.97
C GLN A 530 -3.24 14.07 11.10
N GLN A 531 -3.62 14.70 9.98
CA GLN A 531 -4.73 15.65 9.93
C GLN A 531 -6.09 14.95 10.09
N GLN A 532 -6.29 13.81 9.42
CA GLN A 532 -7.55 13.05 9.49
C GLN A 532 -7.88 12.57 10.92
N TRP A 533 -6.86 12.15 11.67
CA TRP A 533 -7.00 11.62 13.03
C TRP A 533 -6.85 12.68 14.12
N GLY A 534 -6.49 13.91 13.77
CA GLY A 534 -6.26 14.98 14.74
C GLY A 534 -5.04 14.73 15.64
N ILE A 535 -4.01 14.03 15.14
CA ILE A 535 -2.78 13.77 15.89
C ILE A 535 -2.17 15.12 16.31
N PRO A 536 -1.90 15.34 17.61
CA PRO A 536 -1.22 16.55 18.07
C PRO A 536 0.17 16.69 17.43
N SER A 537 0.45 17.86 16.86
CA SER A 537 1.78 18.16 16.32
C SER A 537 2.81 18.17 17.45
N GLY A 538 3.78 17.25 17.40
CA GLY A 538 4.88 17.22 18.35
C GLY A 538 5.52 15.85 18.54
N GLU A 539 6.83 15.85 18.73
CA GLU A 539 7.68 14.64 18.79
C GLU A 539 7.46 13.82 20.08
N GLN A 540 6.71 14.37 21.04
CA GLN A 540 6.36 13.67 22.28
C GLN A 540 5.52 12.40 22.06
N ARG A 541 4.88 12.24 20.90
CA ARG A 541 4.11 11.04 20.52
C ARG A 541 4.97 9.81 20.24
N PHE A 542 6.28 9.95 20.05
CA PHE A 542 7.15 8.87 19.58
C PHE A 542 7.72 7.97 20.67
N VAL A 543 7.95 6.69 20.34
CA VAL A 543 8.52 5.66 21.24
C VAL A 543 9.61 4.86 20.53
N VAL A 544 10.64 4.42 21.26
CA VAL A 544 11.73 3.56 20.75
C VAL A 544 11.74 2.26 21.55
N GLU A 545 11.11 1.20 21.01
CA GLU A 545 10.97 -0.09 21.71
C GLU A 545 11.17 -1.34 20.83
N ASP A 546 11.36 -1.18 19.51
CA ASP A 546 11.61 -2.28 18.58
C ASP A 546 13.10 -2.46 18.28
N LYS A 547 13.52 -3.72 18.09
CA LYS A 547 14.87 -4.07 17.64
C LYS A 547 15.05 -3.96 16.12
N ASN A 548 13.95 -3.82 15.39
CA ASN A 548 13.88 -3.65 13.95
C ASN A 548 13.47 -2.20 13.63
N ALA A 549 14.25 -1.50 12.79
CA ALA A 549 14.04 -0.10 12.48
C ALA A 549 12.81 0.14 11.57
N ALA A 550 12.46 -0.82 10.71
CA ALA A 550 11.25 -0.75 9.90
C ALA A 550 10.01 -0.92 10.79
N THR A 551 10.01 -1.90 11.71
CA THR A 551 8.96 -2.05 12.74
C THR A 551 8.82 -0.79 13.60
N HIS A 552 9.93 -0.21 14.05
CA HIS A 552 9.95 1.05 14.82
C HIS A 552 9.27 2.20 14.07
N LEU A 553 9.54 2.35 12.76
CA LEU A 553 8.84 3.35 11.94
C LEU A 553 7.34 3.09 11.87
N VAL A 554 6.92 1.85 11.60
CA VAL A 554 5.48 1.54 11.47
C VAL A 554 4.74 1.66 12.81
N ARG A 555 5.37 1.33 13.95
CA ARG A 555 4.80 1.61 15.28
C ARG A 555 4.47 3.09 15.45
N ASN A 556 5.42 3.95 15.11
CA ASN A 556 5.30 5.41 15.27
C ASN A 556 4.37 6.06 14.22
N ALA A 557 4.19 5.42 13.07
CA ALA A 557 3.14 5.75 12.09
C ALA A 557 1.73 5.40 12.61
N LEU A 558 1.56 4.27 13.31
CA LEU A 558 0.27 3.74 13.76
C LEU A 558 -0.10 4.06 15.22
N GLY A 559 0.65 4.90 15.93
CA GLY A 559 0.28 5.37 17.28
C GLY A 559 1.46 5.79 18.17
N GLY A 560 2.63 5.17 17.99
CA GLY A 560 3.82 5.44 18.80
C GLY A 560 3.58 5.12 20.28
N LYS A 561 3.61 6.13 21.15
CA LYS A 561 3.24 6.01 22.56
C LYS A 561 1.75 5.73 22.80
N ASP A 562 0.89 6.11 21.86
CA ASP A 562 -0.55 5.86 21.96
C ASP A 562 -0.87 4.40 21.59
N GLN A 563 -0.85 3.55 22.61
CA GLN A 563 -1.16 2.13 22.49
C GLN A 563 -2.64 1.87 22.17
N ASP A 564 -3.56 2.78 22.50
CA ASP A 564 -4.99 2.62 22.19
C ASP A 564 -5.22 2.81 20.68
N THR A 565 -4.66 3.88 20.10
CA THR A 565 -4.66 4.08 18.64
C THR A 565 -3.96 2.93 17.91
N LEU A 566 -2.81 2.45 18.39
CA LEU A 566 -2.09 1.31 17.80
C LEU A 566 -2.93 0.02 17.82
N SER A 567 -3.49 -0.33 18.98
CA SER A 567 -4.38 -1.48 19.12
C SER A 567 -5.63 -1.37 18.25
N ALA A 568 -6.25 -0.19 18.15
CA ALA A 568 -7.41 0.03 17.31
C ALA A 568 -7.09 -0.16 15.82
N LEU A 569 -6.05 0.49 15.29
CA LEU A 569 -5.67 0.41 13.88
C LEU A 569 -5.20 -0.99 13.45
N LEU A 570 -4.60 -1.76 14.37
CA LEU A 570 -4.20 -3.14 14.13
C LEU A 570 -5.33 -4.15 14.36
N THR A 571 -6.38 -3.83 15.14
CA THR A 571 -7.58 -4.68 15.31
C THR A 571 -8.40 -4.76 14.02
N LEU A 572 -8.52 -3.66 13.28
CA LEU A 572 -9.40 -3.57 12.11
C LEU A 572 -9.04 -4.59 11.00
N PRO A 573 -9.98 -5.45 10.57
CA PRO A 573 -9.75 -6.44 9.52
C PRO A 573 -10.03 -5.87 8.12
N SER A 574 -9.44 -6.48 7.10
CA SER A 574 -9.82 -6.26 5.70
C SER A 574 -11.31 -6.58 5.48
N PRO A 575 -12.06 -5.78 4.70
CA PRO A 575 -11.63 -4.60 3.94
C PRO A 575 -11.82 -3.27 4.70
N TYR A 576 -12.12 -3.29 6.01
CA TYR A 576 -12.42 -2.07 6.78
C TYR A 576 -11.16 -1.28 7.14
N SER A 577 -10.04 -1.96 7.41
CA SER A 577 -8.70 -1.40 7.62
C SER A 577 -8.31 -0.38 6.53
N ARG A 578 -8.61 -0.68 5.25
CA ARG A 578 -8.29 0.16 4.07
C ARG A 578 -8.87 1.58 4.14
N ARG A 579 -9.89 1.83 4.97
CA ARG A 579 -10.46 3.17 5.20
C ARG A 579 -9.57 4.06 6.07
N TYR A 580 -8.74 3.45 6.92
CA TYR A 580 -7.95 4.13 7.94
C TYR A 580 -6.46 4.12 7.59
N ARG A 581 -5.95 3.01 7.07
CA ARG A 581 -4.54 2.85 6.67
C ARG A 581 -4.41 2.05 5.38
N ASP A 582 -3.35 2.31 4.64
CA ASP A 582 -2.97 1.44 3.52
C ASP A 582 -2.28 0.14 4.01
N ASP A 583 -1.94 -0.74 3.07
CA ASP A 583 -0.84 -1.68 3.25
C ASP A 583 0.44 -0.88 3.59
N LEU A 584 1.26 -1.37 4.51
CA LEU A 584 2.52 -0.70 4.86
C LEU A 584 3.70 -1.64 4.65
N THR A 585 4.57 -1.30 3.71
CA THR A 585 5.83 -2.00 3.46
C THR A 585 6.98 -1.02 3.59
N VAL A 586 7.87 -1.29 4.53
CA VAL A 586 8.98 -0.40 4.87
C VAL A 586 10.28 -1.19 4.85
N GLN A 587 11.30 -0.65 4.19
CA GLN A 587 12.69 -1.09 4.29
C GLN A 587 13.58 0.02 4.83
N VAL A 588 14.54 -0.32 5.69
CA VAL A 588 15.60 0.58 6.16
C VAL A 588 16.94 -0.07 5.88
N ILE A 589 17.77 0.57 5.04
CA ILE A 589 19.05 0.06 4.55
C ILE A 589 20.16 0.88 5.17
N PHE A 590 21.03 0.25 5.96
CA PHE A 590 22.11 0.89 6.71
C PHE A 590 23.44 0.71 6.00
N PHE A 591 24.10 1.81 5.66
CA PHE A 591 25.41 1.82 5.06
C PHE A 591 26.51 1.93 6.13
N GLY A 592 27.65 1.30 5.88
CA GLY A 592 28.75 1.19 6.83
C GLY A 592 30.01 0.57 6.21
N GLU A 593 31.11 0.64 6.94
CA GLU A 593 32.36 -0.06 6.62
C GLU A 593 32.68 -1.01 7.79
N ALA A 594 32.67 -2.33 7.53
CA ALA A 594 32.85 -3.37 8.53
C ALA A 594 33.63 -4.56 7.95
N GLN A 595 34.37 -5.29 8.78
CA GLN A 595 35.02 -6.53 8.35
C GLN A 595 33.95 -7.61 8.12
N GLY A 596 33.81 -8.03 6.87
CA GLY A 596 32.79 -8.97 6.44
C GLY A 596 33.23 -10.44 6.51
N ASN A 597 32.27 -11.34 6.76
CA ASN A 597 32.45 -12.80 6.66
C ASN A 597 32.06 -13.37 5.28
N GLY A 598 31.77 -12.50 4.31
CA GLY A 598 31.33 -12.80 2.94
C GLY A 598 29.83 -13.11 2.79
N LYS A 599 29.06 -13.18 3.89
CA LYS A 599 27.69 -13.72 3.92
C LYS A 599 26.63 -12.67 4.21
N VAL A 600 25.38 -13.03 3.93
CA VAL A 600 24.18 -12.34 4.44
C VAL A 600 23.52 -13.27 5.45
N GLU A 601 23.32 -12.79 6.68
CA GLU A 601 22.88 -13.63 7.81
C GLU A 601 21.67 -13.01 8.51
N LEU A 602 20.67 -13.84 8.84
CA LEU A 602 19.44 -13.39 9.50
C LEU A 602 19.74 -12.91 10.93
N ASN A 603 19.43 -11.66 11.21
CA ASN A 603 19.50 -11.06 12.53
C ASN A 603 18.31 -11.53 13.39
N LYS A 604 18.48 -12.68 14.03
CA LYS A 604 17.45 -13.36 14.85
C LYS A 604 16.87 -12.50 15.98
N GLU A 605 17.58 -11.46 16.42
CA GLU A 605 17.08 -10.57 17.48
C GLU A 605 16.08 -9.52 16.98
N ALA A 606 16.09 -9.20 15.68
CA ALA A 606 15.23 -8.19 15.05
C ALA A 606 14.40 -8.78 13.90
N SER A 607 14.15 -10.10 13.96
CA SER A 607 13.38 -10.86 12.97
C SER A 607 12.36 -11.76 13.66
N ALA A 608 11.19 -11.92 13.06
CA ALA A 608 10.15 -12.83 13.52
C ALA A 608 10.65 -14.29 13.50
N THR A 609 10.58 -14.98 14.65
CA THR A 609 10.90 -16.42 14.75
C THR A 609 9.73 -17.33 14.33
N ALA A 610 8.53 -16.77 14.15
CA ALA A 610 7.28 -17.50 13.93
C ALA A 610 7.21 -18.29 12.62
N ASN A 611 7.97 -17.89 11.59
CA ASN A 611 8.04 -18.59 10.30
C ASN A 611 8.91 -19.87 10.31
N GLY A 612 9.49 -20.22 11.47
CA GLY A 612 10.30 -21.41 11.67
C GLY A 612 11.65 -21.40 10.93
N PRO A 613 12.55 -22.36 11.22
CA PRO A 613 13.90 -22.39 10.66
C PRO A 613 13.97 -22.71 9.14
N ALA A 614 12.82 -22.89 8.47
CA ALA A 614 12.73 -23.19 7.05
C ALA A 614 12.13 -22.05 6.20
N GLY A 615 11.41 -21.08 6.80
CA GLY A 615 10.65 -20.07 6.08
C GLY A 615 11.47 -18.86 5.61
N VAL A 616 12.46 -18.43 6.40
CA VAL A 616 13.24 -17.22 6.13
C VAL A 616 14.67 -17.59 5.72
N LYS A 617 14.91 -17.66 4.41
CA LYS A 617 16.26 -17.81 3.84
C LYS A 617 16.68 -16.48 3.20
N ALA A 618 17.90 -16.03 3.51
CA ALA A 618 18.49 -14.89 2.83
C ALA A 618 18.46 -15.10 1.31
N LYS A 619 17.87 -14.14 0.59
CA LYS A 619 17.79 -14.14 -0.87
C LYS A 619 19.15 -13.69 -1.44
N LEU A 620 20.02 -14.66 -1.76
CA LEU A 620 21.21 -14.44 -2.59
C LEU A 620 20.81 -14.29 -4.07
#